data_AF-A0AB37Q778-F1
#
_entry.id   AF-A0AB37Q778-F1
#
_cell.length_a   1.000
_cell.length_b   1.000
_cell.length_c   1.000
_cell.angle_alpha   90.00
_cell.angle_beta   90.00
_cell.angle_gamma   90.00
#
_symmetry.space_group_name_H-M   'P 1'
#
loop_
_entity.id
_entity.type
_entity.pdbx_description
1 polymer ?
#
loop_
_entity_poly.entity_id
_entity_poly.type
_entity_poly.pdbx_seq_one_letter_code
_entity_poly.pdbx_strand_id
1 'polypeptide(L)' 'PGFTPPLADDVEVVRLGLECSPCFERTCRFGHYNCMRLLEPDAVIQALTRLNITPVEVA' A
#
# COMPACT_ATOMS: atom_id res chain seq x y z
N PRO A 1 3.60 5.35 -6.34
CA PRO A 1 3.71 6.70 -5.76
C PRO A 1 4.71 7.54 -6.56
N GLY A 2 4.22 8.30 -7.54
CA GLY A 2 5.06 9.15 -8.38
C GLY A 2 5.20 10.59 -7.86
N PHE A 3 4.16 11.12 -7.21
CA PHE A 3 4.12 12.52 -6.78
C PHE A 3 4.87 12.76 -5.46
N THR A 4 4.66 11.88 -4.47
CA THR A 4 5.38 11.86 -3.20
C THR A 4 5.93 10.45 -2.96
N PRO A 5 7.11 10.12 -3.52
CA PRO A 5 7.71 8.81 -3.31
C PRO A 5 8.17 8.66 -1.84
N PRO A 6 8.24 7.42 -1.34
CA PRO A 6 8.94 7.15 -0.08
C PRO A 6 10.43 7.48 -0.24
N LEU A 7 11.06 7.96 0.84
CA LEU A 7 12.45 8.46 0.82
C LEU A 7 13.47 7.49 1.46
N ALA A 8 13.04 6.29 1.83
CA ALA A 8 13.90 5.25 2.37
C ALA A 8 14.40 4.31 1.26
N ASP A 9 15.52 3.62 1.52
CA ASP A 9 16.15 2.72 0.56
C ASP A 9 15.37 1.40 0.39
N ASP A 10 14.94 0.79 1.50
CA ASP A 10 14.19 -0.46 1.52
C ASP A 10 12.69 -0.20 1.61
N VAL A 11 12.04 -0.08 0.45
CA VAL A 11 10.60 0.21 0.39
C VAL A 11 9.90 -0.64 -0.65
N GLU A 12 8.75 -1.19 -0.27
CA GLU A 12 7.85 -1.92 -1.15
C GLU A 12 6.47 -1.25 -1.17
N VAL A 13 5.95 -0.96 -2.36
CA VAL A 13 4.67 -0.27 -2.53
C VAL A 13 3.59 -1.27 -2.96
N VAL A 14 2.69 -1.60 -2.04
CA VAL A 14 1.55 -2.49 -2.31
C VAL A 14 0.34 -1.67 -2.74
N ARG A 15 -0.31 -2.07 -3.85
CA ARG A 15 -1.52 -1.44 -4.38
C ARG A 15 -2.32 -2.45 -5.19
N LEU A 16 -3.64 -2.30 -5.17
CA LEU A 16 -4.56 -3.13 -5.96
C LEU A 16 -4.62 -2.75 -7.44
N GLY A 17 -4.07 -1.59 -7.83
CA GLY A 17 -4.12 -1.11 -9.22
C GLY A 17 -5.52 -0.80 -9.76
N LEU A 18 -6.51 -0.63 -8.88
CA LEU A 18 -7.88 -0.31 -9.26
C LEU A 18 -7.99 1.08 -9.86
N GLU A 19 -8.95 1.27 -10.77
CA GLU A 19 -9.21 2.56 -11.42
C GLU A 19 -9.44 3.71 -10.44
N CYS A 20 -9.90 3.44 -9.21
CA CYS A 20 -10.09 4.49 -8.20
C CYS A 20 -8.79 4.89 -7.46
N SER A 21 -7.61 4.43 -7.89
CA SER A 21 -6.33 4.75 -7.27
C SER A 21 -5.16 4.83 -8.27
N PRO A 22 -4.21 5.78 -8.08
CA PRO A 22 -4.27 6.90 -7.16
C PRO A 22 -5.14 8.03 -7.76
N CYS A 23 -6.18 8.46 -7.06
CA CYS A 23 -7.07 9.52 -7.57
C CYS A 23 -6.84 10.89 -6.91
N PHE A 24 -6.20 10.96 -5.74
CA PHE A 24 -5.99 12.20 -4.95
C PHE A 24 -7.26 12.97 -4.57
N GLU A 25 -8.44 12.36 -4.77
CA GLU A 25 -9.72 12.96 -4.44
C GLU A 25 -10.08 12.76 -2.96
N ARG A 26 -10.76 13.76 -2.36
CA ARG A 26 -11.31 13.64 -0.99
C ARG A 26 -12.42 12.60 -0.91
N THR A 27 -13.19 12.45 -1.97
CA THR A 27 -14.31 11.51 -2.08
C THR A 27 -14.09 10.61 -3.28
N CYS A 28 -14.21 9.30 -3.07
CA CYS A 28 -14.07 8.34 -4.16
C CYS A 28 -15.11 8.61 -5.25
N ARG A 29 -14.67 8.80 -6.51
CA ARG A 29 -15.55 9.03 -7.66
C ARG A 29 -16.61 7.96 -7.92
N PHE A 30 -16.41 6.76 -7.37
CA PHE A 30 -17.35 5.64 -7.48
C PHE A 30 -18.04 5.30 -6.15
N GLY A 31 -17.80 6.06 -5.07
CA GLY A 31 -18.48 5.92 -3.78
C GLY A 31 -18.05 4.74 -2.89
N HIS A 32 -17.24 3.80 -3.37
CA HIS A 32 -17.00 2.53 -2.66
C HIS A 32 -15.66 2.45 -1.89
N TYR A 33 -14.64 3.24 -2.25
CA TYR A 33 -13.30 3.22 -1.61
C TYR A 33 -12.59 1.84 -1.64
N ASN A 34 -12.79 1.06 -2.70
CA ASN A 34 -12.30 -0.33 -2.78
C ASN A 34 -10.78 -0.39 -2.83
N CYS A 35 -10.12 0.63 -3.39
CA CYS A 35 -8.66 0.74 -3.37
C CYS A 35 -8.06 0.75 -1.96
N MET A 36 -8.85 1.09 -0.94
CA MET A 36 -8.45 1.05 0.47
C MET A 36 -9.07 -0.12 1.24
N ARG A 37 -10.28 -0.57 0.84
CA ARG A 37 -11.05 -1.58 1.57
C ARG A 37 -10.70 -3.02 1.22
N LEU A 38 -10.27 -3.28 -0.02
CA LEU A 38 -10.03 -4.64 -0.52
C LEU A 38 -8.54 -5.03 -0.47
N LEU A 39 -7.68 -4.20 0.13
CA LEU A 39 -6.27 -4.52 0.26
C LEU A 39 -6.12 -5.47 1.45
N GLU A 40 -6.10 -6.77 1.15
CA GLU A 40 -6.03 -7.80 2.19
C GLU A 40 -4.65 -7.87 2.87
N PRO A 41 -4.60 -8.25 4.16
CA PRO A 41 -3.36 -8.39 4.92
C PRO A 41 -2.34 -9.30 4.24
N ASP A 42 -2.78 -10.38 3.59
CA ASP A 42 -1.89 -11.33 2.93
C ASP A 42 -1.01 -10.69 1.85
N ALA A 43 -1.53 -9.73 1.10
CA ALA A 43 -0.76 -9.01 0.09
C ALA A 43 0.37 -8.17 0.74
N VAL A 44 0.11 -7.64 1.93
CA VAL A 44 1.09 -6.88 2.73
C VAL A 44 2.11 -7.83 3.35
N ILE A 45 1.68 -8.96 3.92
CA ILE A 45 2.58 -9.98 4.50
C ILE A 45 3.52 -10.54 3.43
N GLN A 46 3.00 -10.83 2.23
CA GLN A 46 3.84 -11.26 1.10
C GLN A 46 4.84 -10.18 0.68
N ALA A 47 4.47 -8.89 0.77
CA ALA A 47 5.36 -7.79 0.46
C ALA A 47 6.56 -7.70 1.41
N LEU A 48 6.36 -8.03 2.70
CA LEU A 48 7.43 -8.06 3.68
C LEU A 48 8.56 -9.03 3.31
N THR A 49 8.25 -10.13 2.61
CA THR A 49 9.26 -11.12 2.19
C THR A 49 10.24 -10.59 1.15
N ARG A 50 9.92 -9.47 0.49
CA ARG A 50 10.78 -8.82 -0.51
C ARG A 50 11.70 -7.75 0.10
N LEU A 51 11.53 -7.46 1.39
CA LEU A 51 12.32 -6.46 2.10
C LEU A 51 13.38 -7.13 2.97
N ASN A 52 14.52 -6.45 3.15
CA ASN A 52 15.55 -6.85 4.08
C ASN A 52 15.20 -6.41 5.51
N ILE A 53 14.19 -7.04 6.10
CA ILE A 53 13.68 -6.69 7.43
C ILE A 53 14.27 -7.57 8.53
N THR A 54 14.69 -6.92 9.63
CA THR A 54 14.98 -7.57 10.91
C THR A 54 13.73 -7.46 11.80
N PRO A 55 13.09 -8.57 12.20
CA PRO A 55 11.93 -8.51 13.09
C PRO A 55 12.27 -7.83 14.42
N VAL A 56 11.43 -6.90 14.86
CA VAL A 56 11.50 -6.35 16.21
C VAL A 56 10.49 -7.10 17.07
N GLU A 57 10.98 -7.78 18.11
CA GLU A 57 10.09 -8.43 19.09
C GLU A 57 9.37 -7.34 19.91
N VAL A 58 8.05 -7.44 19.96
CA VAL A 58 7.21 -6.58 20.80
C VAL A 58 6.79 -7.42 21.99
N ALA A 59 7.26 -7.04 23.19
CA ALA A 59 6.98 -7.71 24.46
C ALA A 59 5.52 -7.62 24.88
#